data_AF-A0A965Y6X6-F1
#
_entry.id   AF-A0A965Y6X6-F1
#
_cell.length_a   1.000
_cell.length_b   1.000
_cell.length_c   1.000
_cell.angle_alpha   90.00
_cell.angle_beta   90.00
_cell.angle_gamma   90.00
#
_symmetry.space_group_name_H-M   'P 1'
#
loop_
_entity.id
_entity.type
_entity.pdbx_description
1 polymer ?
#
loop_
_entity_poly.entity_id
_entity_poly.type
_entity_poly.pdbx_seq_one_letter_code
_entity_poly.pdbx_strand_id
1 'polypeptide(L)'
;MERTHIGFEKLRVYMVDMLEKGLGFPRETAEISARVLVEADARGHASHGVARIKMYFEEVSDGQDNPKALPEILHETPISLVIQGNRAPGFASSKLAMERTIEKAKNGGTCMTVVQDSCHFGMAGYWAELAADAGLMGVAMTNTLRAGIPLFGKERLLGTNPICVAIPTGRKPHF
;
A
#
# COMPACT_ATOMS: atom_id res chain seq x y z
N MET A 1 2.88 19.61 23.34
CA MET A 1 3.45 19.21 22.05
C MET A 1 2.96 20.21 21.02
N GLU A 2 3.86 20.95 20.39
CA GLU A 2 3.51 21.91 19.34
C GLU A 2 2.99 21.15 18.11
N ARG A 3 1.94 21.68 17.46
CA ARG A 3 1.34 21.08 16.25
C ARG A 3 1.42 22.10 15.12
N THR A 4 1.88 21.66 13.96
CA THR A 4 1.96 22.47 12.74
C THR A 4 0.99 21.93 11.71
N HIS A 5 0.21 22.81 11.09
CA HIS A 5 -0.68 22.46 10.00
C HIS A 5 0.03 22.66 8.66
N ILE A 6 0.02 21.62 7.83
CA ILE A 6 0.60 21.64 6.47
C ILE A 6 -0.52 21.24 5.51
N GLY A 7 -0.68 22.01 4.42
CA GLY A 7 -1.68 21.69 3.39
C GLY A 7 -1.37 20.38 2.68
N PHE A 8 -2.41 19.59 2.37
CA PHE A 8 -2.31 18.26 1.77
C PHE A 8 -1.38 18.23 0.54
N GLU A 9 -1.67 19.06 -0.47
CA GLU A 9 -0.87 19.07 -1.70
C GLU A 9 0.56 19.57 -1.47
N LYS A 10 0.76 20.51 -0.55
CA LYS A 10 2.10 20.98 -0.17
C LYS A 10 2.92 19.84 0.44
N LEU A 11 2.33 19.08 1.35
CA LEU A 11 2.98 17.93 1.97
C LEU A 11 3.21 16.82 0.94
N ARG A 12 2.23 16.52 0.08
CA ARG A 12 2.35 15.50 -0.95
C ARG A 12 3.49 15.81 -1.92
N VAL A 13 3.57 17.02 -2.47
CA VAL A 13 4.66 17.43 -3.37
C VAL A 13 6.03 17.30 -2.69
N TYR A 14 6.14 17.75 -1.44
CA TYR A 14 7.38 17.58 -0.66
C TYR A 14 7.76 16.11 -0.51
N MET A 15 6.78 15.24 -0.22
CA MET A 15 7.02 13.80 -0.07
C MET A 15 7.42 13.13 -1.38
N VAL A 16 6.85 13.54 -2.53
CA VAL A 16 7.28 13.02 -3.83
C VAL A 16 8.75 13.32 -4.06
N ASP A 17 9.18 14.56 -3.82
CA ASP A 17 10.57 14.96 -3.97
C ASP A 17 11.51 14.19 -3.04
N MET A 18 11.11 13.96 -1.78
CA MET A 18 11.87 13.17 -0.82
C MET A 18 12.03 11.70 -1.25
N LEU A 19 10.95 11.08 -1.74
CA LEU A 19 10.97 9.68 -2.16
C LEU A 19 11.76 9.50 -3.47
N GLU A 20 11.57 10.40 -4.43
CA GLU A 20 12.27 10.35 -5.72
C GLU A 20 13.76 10.66 -5.56
N LYS A 21 14.11 11.81 -4.99
CA LYS A 21 15.50 12.28 -4.91
C LYS A 21 16.27 11.67 -3.74
N GLY A 22 15.58 11.39 -2.63
CA GLY A 22 16.19 10.87 -1.41
C GLY A 22 16.30 9.35 -1.37
N LEU A 23 15.27 8.63 -1.84
CA LEU A 23 15.25 7.16 -1.87
C LEU A 23 15.49 6.57 -3.27
N GLY A 24 15.49 7.38 -4.32
CA GLY A 24 15.70 6.90 -5.69
C GLY A 24 14.50 6.17 -6.28
N PHE A 25 13.30 6.38 -5.74
CA PHE A 25 12.07 5.79 -6.30
C PHE A 25 11.80 6.38 -7.70
N PRO A 26 11.39 5.58 -8.69
CA PRO A 26 10.85 6.09 -9.94
C PRO A 26 9.71 7.08 -9.66
N ARG A 27 9.60 8.12 -10.50
CA ARG A 27 8.64 9.21 -10.31
C ARG A 27 7.22 8.73 -10.01
N GLU A 28 6.74 7.77 -10.79
CA GLU A 28 5.40 7.18 -10.62
C GLU A 28 5.23 6.51 -9.25
N THR A 29 6.22 5.75 -8.81
CA THR A 29 6.25 5.10 -7.49
C THR A 29 6.30 6.14 -6.37
N ALA A 30 7.09 7.20 -6.52
CA ALA A 30 7.15 8.31 -5.56
C ALA A 30 5.81 9.03 -5.43
N GLU A 31 5.10 9.25 -6.55
CA GLU A 31 3.78 9.90 -6.58
C GLU A 31 2.71 9.10 -5.84
N ILE A 32 2.59 7.80 -6.11
CA ILE A 32 1.62 6.96 -5.42
C ILE A 32 1.99 6.77 -3.94
N SER A 33 3.28 6.57 -3.63
CA SER A 33 3.76 6.44 -2.25
C SER A 33 3.45 7.70 -1.43
N ALA A 34 3.76 8.89 -1.97
CA ALA A 34 3.46 10.16 -1.31
C ALA A 34 1.96 10.35 -1.09
N ARG A 35 1.13 10.00 -2.09
CA ARG A 35 -0.34 10.06 -1.95
C ARG A 35 -0.80 9.18 -0.78
N VAL A 36 -0.39 7.91 -0.73
CA VAL A 36 -0.83 6.96 0.31
C VAL A 36 -0.40 7.42 1.71
N LEU A 37 0.83 7.91 1.85
CA LEU A 37 1.35 8.40 3.15
C LEU A 37 0.59 9.66 3.62
N VAL A 38 0.36 10.62 2.72
CA VAL A 38 -0.35 11.85 3.09
C VAL A 38 -1.85 11.60 3.33
N GLU A 39 -2.47 10.66 2.61
CA GLU A 39 -3.83 10.19 2.88
C GLU A 39 -3.94 9.55 4.26
N ALA A 40 -2.95 8.74 4.67
CA ALA A 40 -2.93 8.16 6.00
C ALA A 40 -2.90 9.24 7.09
N ASP A 41 -2.06 10.28 6.95
CA ASP A 41 -2.06 11.40 7.89
C ASP A 41 -3.38 12.18 7.87
N ALA A 42 -3.91 12.49 6.68
CA ALA A 42 -5.15 13.25 6.52
C ALA A 42 -6.36 12.54 7.17
N ARG A 43 -6.34 11.20 7.20
CA ARG A 43 -7.37 10.35 7.81
C ARG A 43 -7.11 10.00 9.28
N GLY A 44 -6.05 10.57 9.87
CA GLY A 44 -5.71 10.35 11.29
C GLY A 44 -4.97 9.04 11.57
N HIS A 45 -4.48 8.34 10.54
CA HIS A 45 -3.65 7.15 10.66
C HIS A 45 -2.15 7.49 10.65
N ALA A 46 -1.72 8.37 11.55
CA ALA A 46 -0.35 8.89 11.62
C ALA A 46 0.74 7.79 11.71
N SER A 47 0.38 6.62 12.25
CA SER A 47 1.28 5.45 12.30
C SER A 47 1.60 4.86 10.92
N HIS A 48 0.95 5.30 9.85
CA HIS A 48 1.18 4.87 8.46
C HIS A 48 1.39 6.07 7.51
N GLY A 49 1.54 7.28 8.05
CA GLY A 49 1.74 8.51 7.29
C GLY A 49 3.21 8.89 7.09
N VAL A 50 3.49 10.18 6.86
CA VAL A 50 4.83 10.66 6.49
C VAL A 50 5.89 10.42 7.57
N ALA A 51 5.49 10.20 8.82
CA ALA A 51 6.37 9.79 9.90
C ALA A 51 7.12 8.47 9.60
N ARG A 52 6.63 7.65 8.66
CA ARG A 52 7.29 6.42 8.20
C ARG A 52 8.48 6.65 7.28
N ILE A 53 8.77 7.88 6.86
CA ILE A 53 9.88 8.14 5.93
C ILE A 53 11.23 7.62 6.42
N LYS A 54 11.48 7.69 7.75
CA LYS A 54 12.70 7.13 8.35
C LYS A 54 12.78 5.62 8.15
N MET A 55 11.68 4.91 8.33
CA MET A 55 11.60 3.45 8.15
C MET A 55 11.90 3.09 6.69
N TYR A 56 11.31 3.78 5.71
CA TYR A 56 11.60 3.51 4.29
C TYR A 56 13.06 3.78 3.93
N PHE A 57 13.67 4.82 4.50
CA PHE A 57 15.10 5.07 4.32
C PHE A 57 15.97 3.92 4.87
N GLU A 58 15.64 3.43 6.07
CA GLU A 58 16.32 2.29 6.69
C GLU A 58 16.13 1.00 5.85
N GLU A 59 14.91 0.70 5.40
CA GLU A 59 14.62 -0.46 4.57
C GLU A 59 15.37 -0.42 3.22
N VAL A 60 15.47 0.75 2.59
CA VAL A 60 16.28 0.92 1.37
C VAL A 60 17.77 0.78 1.66
N SER A 61 18.26 1.37 2.75
CA SER A 61 19.69 1.32 3.12
C SER A 61 20.15 -0.09 3.47
N ASP A 62 19.31 -0.86 4.14
CA ASP A 62 19.57 -2.27 4.49
C ASP A 62 19.27 -3.23 3.33
N GLY A 63 18.88 -2.69 2.17
CA GLY A 63 18.58 -3.44 0.95
C GLY A 63 17.33 -4.31 1.06
N GLN A 64 16.43 -4.04 2.03
CA GLN A 64 15.13 -4.69 2.22
C GLN A 64 14.09 -4.25 1.21
N ASP A 65 14.14 -2.97 0.84
CA ASP A 65 13.42 -2.37 -0.27
C ASP A 65 14.44 -2.04 -1.37
N ASN A 66 14.14 -2.43 -2.61
CA ASN A 66 14.92 -2.06 -3.78
C ASN A 66 14.16 -0.99 -4.57
N PRO A 67 14.55 0.30 -4.44
CA PRO A 67 13.90 1.42 -5.12
C PRO A 67 13.70 1.24 -6.62
N LYS A 68 14.61 0.50 -7.28
CA LYS A 68 14.64 0.32 -8.74
C LYS A 68 14.01 -0.99 -9.19
N ALA A 69 13.62 -1.87 -8.27
CA ALA A 69 12.91 -3.09 -8.64
C ALA A 69 11.50 -2.75 -9.13
N LEU A 70 10.97 -3.62 -9.99
CA LEU A 70 9.63 -3.51 -10.52
C LEU A 70 8.87 -4.82 -10.25
N PRO A 71 7.58 -4.73 -9.91
CA PRO A 71 6.74 -5.91 -9.78
C PRO A 71 6.51 -6.57 -11.16
N GLU A 72 6.41 -7.89 -11.17
CA GLU A 72 6.22 -8.72 -12.36
C GLU A 72 5.03 -9.68 -12.17
N ILE A 73 4.24 -9.91 -13.21
CA ILE A 73 3.15 -10.88 -13.17
C ILE A 73 3.71 -12.25 -13.53
N LEU A 74 3.65 -13.18 -12.56
CA LEU A 74 4.11 -14.56 -12.75
C LEU A 74 3.02 -15.45 -13.34
N HIS A 75 1.77 -15.19 -12.99
CA HIS A 75 0.65 -15.98 -13.43
C HIS A 75 -0.60 -15.11 -13.56
N GLU A 76 -1.38 -15.37 -14.60
CA GLU A 76 -2.58 -14.60 -14.90
C GLU A 76 -3.68 -15.52 -15.46
N THR A 77 -4.88 -15.39 -14.91
CA THR A 77 -6.12 -15.99 -15.43
C THR A 77 -7.13 -14.88 -15.74
N PRO A 78 -8.33 -15.20 -16.29
CA PRO A 78 -9.38 -14.21 -16.45
C PRO A 78 -9.80 -13.51 -15.14
N ILE A 79 -9.65 -14.17 -13.98
CA ILE A 79 -10.15 -13.69 -12.68
C ILE A 79 -9.09 -13.72 -11.57
N SER A 80 -7.81 -13.95 -11.86
CA SER A 80 -6.76 -13.92 -10.83
C SER A 80 -5.38 -13.55 -11.36
N LEU A 81 -4.53 -13.03 -10.47
CA LEU A 81 -3.12 -12.76 -10.74
C LEU A 81 -2.22 -13.22 -9.58
N VAL A 82 -1.01 -13.65 -9.91
CA VAL A 82 0.12 -13.80 -8.97
C VAL A 82 1.20 -12.83 -9.41
N ILE A 83 1.60 -11.93 -8.51
CA ILE A 83 2.62 -10.91 -8.75
C ILE A 83 3.84 -11.19 -7.87
N GLN A 84 5.03 -11.19 -8.48
CA GLN A 84 6.30 -11.10 -7.80
C GLN A 84 6.64 -9.64 -7.57
N GLY A 85 6.80 -9.24 -6.30
CA GLY A 85 7.13 -7.86 -5.94
C GLY A 85 8.60 -7.51 -6.20
N ASN A 86 9.50 -8.49 -6.24
CA ASN A 86 10.95 -8.31 -6.41
C ASN A 86 11.57 -7.33 -5.40
N ARG A 87 10.97 -7.23 -4.21
CA ARG A 87 11.29 -6.23 -3.16
C ARG A 87 11.19 -4.80 -3.66
N ALA A 88 10.39 -4.54 -4.70
CA ALA A 88 10.03 -3.20 -5.10
C ALA A 88 9.24 -2.52 -3.97
N PRO A 89 9.22 -1.17 -3.92
CA PRO A 89 8.42 -0.45 -2.96
C PRO A 89 6.98 -0.98 -2.95
N GLY A 90 6.46 -1.31 -1.77
CA GLY A 90 5.17 -1.99 -1.64
C GLY A 90 4.01 -1.24 -2.31
N PHE A 91 4.14 0.09 -2.41
CA PHE A 91 3.22 0.96 -3.13
C PHE A 91 3.16 0.69 -4.65
N ALA A 92 4.29 0.39 -5.29
CA ALA A 92 4.34 0.05 -6.72
C ALA A 92 3.65 -1.30 -6.98
N SER A 93 3.97 -2.33 -6.18
CA SER A 93 3.33 -3.64 -6.30
C SER A 93 1.83 -3.57 -6.03
N SER A 94 1.41 -2.80 -5.02
CA SER A 94 -0.01 -2.65 -4.66
C SER A 94 -0.80 -1.86 -5.70
N LYS A 95 -0.21 -0.83 -6.30
CA LYS A 95 -0.82 -0.08 -7.40
C LYS A 95 -1.10 -1.01 -8.58
N LEU A 96 -0.08 -1.73 -9.06
CA LEU A 96 -0.25 -2.70 -10.14
C LEU A 96 -1.31 -3.75 -9.80
N ALA A 97 -1.25 -4.30 -8.59
CA ALA A 97 -2.19 -5.32 -8.13
C ALA A 97 -3.64 -4.80 -8.16
N MET A 98 -3.91 -3.64 -7.57
CA MET A 98 -5.26 -3.10 -7.49
C MET A 98 -5.80 -2.67 -8.86
N GLU A 99 -4.99 -2.01 -9.69
CA GLU A 99 -5.42 -1.59 -11.03
C GLU A 99 -5.83 -2.80 -11.88
N ARG A 100 -5.01 -3.86 -11.91
CA ARG A 100 -5.32 -5.10 -12.64
C ARG A 100 -6.49 -5.87 -12.05
N THR A 101 -6.61 -5.88 -10.72
CA THR A 101 -7.74 -6.52 -10.03
C THR A 101 -9.05 -5.84 -10.39
N ILE A 102 -9.10 -4.51 -10.35
CA ILE A 102 -10.29 -3.71 -10.69
C ILE A 102 -10.66 -3.90 -12.15
N GLU A 103 -9.68 -3.83 -13.06
CA GLU A 103 -9.89 -4.07 -14.49
C GLU A 103 -10.54 -5.43 -14.75
N LYS A 104 -9.95 -6.51 -14.20
CA LYS A 104 -10.50 -7.87 -14.37
C LYS A 104 -11.84 -8.06 -13.69
N ALA A 105 -12.03 -7.51 -12.50
CA ALA A 105 -13.31 -7.61 -11.80
C ALA A 105 -14.45 -6.94 -12.58
N LYS A 106 -14.18 -5.81 -13.26
CA LYS A 106 -15.18 -5.18 -14.15
C LYS A 106 -15.56 -6.06 -15.34
N ASN A 107 -14.60 -6.83 -15.87
CA ASN A 107 -14.82 -7.68 -17.05
C ASN A 107 -15.40 -9.06 -16.70
N GLY A 108 -14.96 -9.65 -15.58
CA GLY A 108 -15.26 -11.03 -15.18
C GLY A 108 -16.14 -11.18 -13.94
N GLY A 109 -16.61 -10.06 -13.36
CA GLY A 109 -17.45 -10.02 -12.16
C GLY A 109 -16.69 -10.15 -10.83
N THR A 110 -15.49 -10.73 -10.84
CA THR A 110 -14.61 -10.83 -9.66
C THR A 110 -13.15 -10.93 -10.08
N CYS A 111 -12.23 -10.56 -9.17
CA CYS A 111 -10.83 -10.87 -9.34
C CYS A 111 -10.12 -10.97 -7.98
N MET A 112 -9.16 -11.89 -7.87
CA MET A 112 -8.26 -12.00 -6.72
C MET A 112 -6.79 -11.92 -7.18
N THR A 113 -6.04 -11.00 -6.60
CA THR A 113 -4.60 -10.86 -6.85
C THR A 113 -3.83 -11.12 -5.57
N VAL A 114 -2.74 -11.88 -5.69
CA VAL A 114 -1.77 -12.06 -4.61
C VAL A 114 -0.43 -11.49 -5.04
N VAL A 115 0.24 -10.82 -4.10
CA VAL A 115 1.60 -10.30 -4.28
C VAL A 115 2.50 -11.00 -3.29
N GLN A 116 3.60 -11.58 -3.76
CA GLN A 116 4.65 -12.17 -2.93
C GLN A 116 5.95 -11.38 -3.10
N ASP A 117 6.91 -11.52 -2.17
CA ASP A 117 8.20 -10.82 -2.22
C ASP A 117 8.07 -9.29 -2.40
N SER A 118 7.16 -8.67 -1.64
CA SER A 118 6.91 -7.23 -1.64
C SER A 118 7.34 -6.58 -0.32
N CYS A 119 7.27 -5.25 -0.25
CA CYS A 119 7.63 -4.43 0.91
C CYS A 119 6.40 -3.79 1.56
N HIS A 120 6.60 -2.97 2.58
CA HIS A 120 5.51 -2.31 3.30
C HIS A 120 4.65 -1.41 2.39
N PHE A 121 3.34 -1.62 2.35
CA PHE A 121 2.43 -0.96 1.39
C PHE A 121 1.62 0.24 1.91
N GLY A 122 1.91 0.74 3.11
CA GLY A 122 1.18 1.85 3.71
C GLY A 122 -0.14 1.43 4.36
N MET A 123 -1.14 2.30 4.29
CA MET A 123 -2.46 2.07 4.86
C MET A 123 -3.31 1.16 3.95
N ALA A 124 -3.61 -0.06 4.39
CA ALA A 124 -4.37 -1.06 3.62
C ALA A 124 -5.72 -0.54 3.08
N GLY A 125 -6.41 0.31 3.86
CA GLY A 125 -7.70 0.89 3.49
C GLY A 125 -7.66 1.73 2.20
N TYR A 126 -6.51 2.35 1.87
CA TYR A 126 -6.37 3.09 0.62
C TYR A 126 -6.55 2.18 -0.60
N TRP A 127 -5.94 0.99 -0.57
CA TRP A 127 -6.00 0.03 -1.67
C TRP A 127 -7.40 -0.55 -1.84
N ALA A 128 -8.08 -0.91 -0.75
CA ALA A 128 -9.46 -1.37 -0.81
C ALA A 128 -10.39 -0.28 -1.38
N GLU A 129 -10.20 0.98 -0.98
CA GLU A 129 -11.02 2.10 -1.44
C GLU A 129 -10.91 2.35 -2.95
N LEU A 130 -9.76 2.04 -3.60
CA LEU A 130 -9.64 2.15 -5.06
C LEU A 130 -10.71 1.32 -5.79
N ALA A 131 -11.08 0.15 -5.26
CA ALA A 131 -12.14 -0.66 -5.83
C ALA A 131 -13.52 -0.04 -5.59
N ALA A 132 -13.78 0.50 -4.40
CA ALA A 132 -15.02 1.19 -4.07
C ALA A 132 -15.23 2.44 -4.95
N ASP A 133 -14.17 3.22 -5.17
CA ASP A 133 -14.15 4.35 -6.11
C ASP A 133 -14.47 3.91 -7.55
N ALA A 134 -14.15 2.67 -7.89
CA ALA A 134 -14.46 2.06 -9.19
C ALA A 134 -15.85 1.39 -9.24
N GLY A 135 -16.67 1.52 -8.18
CA GLY A 135 -18.01 0.93 -8.08
C GLY A 135 -18.04 -0.55 -7.70
N LEU A 136 -16.95 -1.08 -7.13
CA LEU A 136 -16.78 -2.48 -6.75
C LEU A 136 -16.53 -2.62 -5.24
N MET A 137 -16.91 -3.75 -4.65
CA MET A 137 -16.40 -4.09 -3.32
C MET A 137 -14.89 -4.38 -3.40
N GLY A 138 -14.11 -3.78 -2.48
CA GLY A 138 -12.67 -3.96 -2.37
C GLY A 138 -12.26 -4.67 -1.09
N VAL A 139 -11.26 -5.54 -1.18
CA VAL A 139 -10.61 -6.14 -0.01
C VAL A 139 -9.10 -6.03 -0.19
N ALA A 140 -8.41 -5.56 0.84
CA ALA A 140 -6.95 -5.48 0.88
C ALA A 140 -6.42 -6.06 2.20
N MET A 141 -5.46 -6.96 2.10
CA MET A 141 -4.85 -7.66 3.22
C MET A 141 -3.33 -7.70 3.03
N THR A 142 -2.59 -7.75 4.11
CA THR A 142 -1.14 -8.02 4.06
C THR A 142 -0.70 -8.74 5.32
N ASN A 143 0.42 -9.45 5.25
CA ASN A 143 1.13 -9.93 6.43
C ASN A 143 2.22 -8.91 6.83
N THR A 144 2.76 -9.06 8.04
CA THR A 144 3.86 -8.19 8.51
C THR A 144 4.92 -8.99 9.25
N LEU A 145 5.98 -8.30 9.69
CA LEU A 145 6.92 -8.81 10.70
C LEU A 145 6.20 -9.34 11.95
N ARG A 146 6.86 -10.25 12.67
CA ARG A 146 6.34 -10.89 13.88
C ARG A 146 6.11 -9.86 14.99
N ALA A 147 4.84 -9.59 15.30
CA ALA A 147 4.40 -8.59 16.27
C ALA A 147 3.42 -9.16 17.31
N GLY A 148 2.57 -10.11 16.93
CA GLY A 148 1.51 -10.70 17.75
C GLY A 148 1.86 -12.06 18.34
N ILE A 149 1.40 -12.30 19.57
CA ILE A 149 1.49 -13.61 20.25
C ILE A 149 0.18 -14.37 19.97
N PRO A 150 0.23 -15.59 19.41
CA PRO A 150 -0.98 -16.38 19.18
C PRO A 150 -1.63 -16.78 20.50
N LEU A 151 -2.92 -17.12 20.45
CA LEU A 151 -3.66 -17.60 21.62
C LEU A 151 -2.94 -18.79 22.26
N PHE A 152 -2.74 -18.75 23.58
CA PHE A 152 -1.97 -19.73 24.36
C PHE A 152 -0.46 -19.82 24.03
N GLY A 153 0.06 -18.87 23.26
CA GLY A 153 1.49 -18.73 22.98
C GLY A 153 2.24 -17.88 24.01
N LYS A 154 3.57 -17.85 23.87
CA LYS A 154 4.48 -17.00 24.67
C LYS A 154 5.50 -16.22 23.82
N GLU A 155 5.50 -16.44 22.50
CA GLU A 155 6.42 -15.84 21.55
C GLU A 155 5.67 -15.12 20.42
N ARG A 156 6.28 -14.08 19.85
CA ARG A 156 5.71 -13.36 18.70
C ARG A 156 5.85 -14.21 17.45
N LEU A 157 4.73 -14.61 16.87
CA LEU A 157 4.68 -15.44 15.65
C LEU A 157 3.80 -14.84 14.57
N LEU A 158 2.77 -14.08 14.92
CA LEU A 158 1.84 -13.45 13.98
C LEU A 158 2.29 -12.03 13.64
N GLY A 159 1.94 -11.52 12.47
CA GLY A 159 2.02 -10.08 12.22
C GLY A 159 0.80 -9.34 12.76
N THR A 160 0.75 -8.02 12.60
CA THR A 160 -0.47 -7.23 12.84
C THR A 160 -1.53 -7.48 11.76
N ASN A 161 -1.12 -8.06 10.62
CA ASN A 161 -1.92 -8.65 9.55
C ASN A 161 -3.28 -7.97 9.33
N PRO A 162 -3.31 -6.71 8.86
CA PRO A 162 -4.55 -5.97 8.70
C PRO A 162 -5.44 -6.57 7.62
N ILE A 163 -6.75 -6.42 7.81
CA ILE A 163 -7.80 -6.72 6.84
C ILE A 163 -8.60 -5.45 6.65
N CYS A 164 -8.66 -4.94 5.43
CA CYS A 164 -9.50 -3.80 5.07
C CYS A 164 -10.51 -4.21 4.02
N VAL A 165 -11.74 -3.77 4.20
CA VAL A 165 -12.85 -3.95 3.28
C VAL A 165 -13.41 -2.57 2.96
N ALA A 166 -13.65 -2.29 1.69
CA ALA A 166 -14.31 -1.07 1.25
C ALA A 166 -15.54 -1.44 0.40
N ILE A 167 -16.68 -0.80 0.66
CA ILE A 167 -17.93 -1.08 -0.07
C ILE A 167 -18.46 0.23 -0.67
N PRO A 168 -18.74 0.27 -1.99
CA PRO A 168 -19.25 1.45 -2.63
C PRO A 168 -20.61 1.83 -2.06
N THR A 169 -20.80 3.14 -1.91
CA THR A 169 -22.01 3.79 -1.39
C THR A 169 -22.48 4.78 -2.45
N GLY A 170 -23.73 5.25 -2.36
CA GLY A 170 -24.26 6.25 -3.31
C GLY A 170 -23.53 7.61 -3.28
N ARG A 171 -22.67 7.86 -2.27
CA ARG A 171 -21.85 9.07 -2.12
C ARG A 171 -20.65 8.78 -1.22
N LYS A 172 -19.53 9.49 -1.38
CA LYS A 172 -18.42 9.41 -0.40
C LYS A 172 -18.86 9.92 0.99
N PRO A 173 -18.27 9.38 2.09
CA PRO A 173 -17.31 8.28 2.10
C PRO A 173 -17.95 6.92 1.76
N HIS A 174 -17.12 6.00 1.26
CA HIS A 174 -17.47 4.59 1.18
C HIS A 174 -17.49 3.97 2.59
N PHE A 175 -18.15 2.81 2.71
CA PHE A 175 -17.97 1.99 3.91
C PHE A 175 -16.56 1.42 3.92
#